data_AF-A0A939XC84-F1
#
_entry.id   AF-A0A939XC84-F1
#
_cell.length_a   1.000
_cell.length_b   1.000
_cell.length_c   1.000
_cell.angle_alpha   90.00
_cell.angle_beta   90.00
_cell.angle_gamma   90.00
#
_symmetry.space_group_name_H-M   'P 1'
#
loop_
_entity.id
_entity.type
_entity.pdbx_description
1 polymer ?
#
loop_
_entity_poly.entity_id
_entity_poly.type
_entity_poly.pdbx_seq_one_letter_code
_entity_poly.pdbx_strand_id
1 'polypeptide(L)'
;MICDICHKNKATIIYTEVINGEKTQRCFCDECAALMNSKNPGKQSKTDLPMGSILSGILSSYMERYIESRTPNKHDEAVCPTCGMKFSTFMKERLLGCPDCYGAFSMVIEKQLKAVQPGTNHTGKIPENAQVYDTSRTESIQSTVKAAPAGPVRKGRKKAQTGDAKKKVTIASDEASLRLQLKDAVEKEDYMLAAKLRDRIKELKDEKKDN
;
A
#
# COMPACT_ATOMS: atom_id res chain seq x y z
N MET A 1 -20.13 -8.16 30.65
CA MET A 1 -18.93 -7.68 31.36
C MET A 1 -18.99 -6.16 31.42
N ILE A 2 -18.79 -5.56 32.59
CA ILE A 2 -18.87 -4.12 32.83
C ILE A 2 -17.44 -3.55 32.81
N CYS A 3 -17.27 -2.29 32.44
CA CYS A 3 -15.97 -1.63 32.48
C CYS A 3 -15.36 -1.59 33.89
N ASP A 4 -14.08 -1.98 34.00
CA ASP A 4 -13.32 -2.01 35.25
C ASP A 4 -12.94 -0.62 35.80
N ILE A 5 -13.15 0.44 35.03
CA ILE A 5 -12.81 1.83 35.43
C ILE A 5 -14.05 2.57 35.88
N CYS A 6 -15.07 2.68 35.02
CA CYS A 6 -16.25 3.47 35.34
C CYS A 6 -17.35 2.67 36.02
N HIS A 7 -17.31 1.33 35.94
CA HIS A 7 -18.33 0.40 36.45
C HIS A 7 -19.77 0.70 36.01
N LYS A 8 -19.95 1.52 34.97
CA LYS A 8 -21.27 1.98 34.46
C LYS A 8 -21.55 1.42 33.07
N ASN A 9 -20.56 1.47 32.19
CA ASN A 9 -20.71 1.10 30.78
C ASN A 9 -20.33 -0.36 30.55
N LYS A 10 -20.92 -1.00 29.53
CA LYS A 10 -20.51 -2.34 29.09
C LYS A 10 -19.08 -2.27 28.54
N ALA A 11 -18.26 -3.25 28.89
CA ALA A 11 -16.92 -3.36 28.35
C ALA A 11 -16.96 -3.90 26.92
N THR A 12 -16.20 -3.26 26.04
CA THR A 12 -16.08 -3.56 24.60
C THR A 12 -14.63 -3.91 24.23
N ILE A 13 -13.66 -3.54 25.08
CA ILE A 13 -12.23 -3.68 24.83
C ILE A 13 -11.59 -4.49 25.95
N ILE A 14 -10.75 -5.48 25.60
CA ILE A 14 -9.94 -6.26 26.54
C ILE A 14 -8.48 -5.81 26.40
N TYR A 15 -7.93 -5.23 27.46
CA TYR A 15 -6.52 -4.83 27.55
C TYR A 15 -5.74 -5.93 28.29
N THR A 16 -4.68 -6.44 27.68
CA THR A 16 -3.79 -7.42 28.30
C THR A 16 -2.40 -6.83 28.43
N GLU A 17 -1.89 -6.73 29.66
CA GLU A 17 -0.54 -6.26 29.96
C GLU A 17 0.31 -7.44 30.43
N VAL A 18 1.50 -7.58 29.84
CA VAL A 18 2.44 -8.65 30.16
C VAL A 18 3.71 -8.03 30.72
N ILE A 19 3.93 -8.17 32.02
CA ILE A 19 5.12 -7.67 32.72
C ILE A 19 5.83 -8.88 33.32
N ASN A 20 7.11 -9.06 32.99
CA ASN A 20 7.93 -10.19 33.47
C ASN A 20 7.31 -11.58 33.21
N GLY A 21 6.56 -11.72 32.11
CA GLY A 21 5.88 -12.96 31.73
C GLY A 21 4.52 -13.18 32.40
N GLU A 22 4.14 -12.34 33.37
CA GLU A 22 2.85 -12.41 34.04
C GLU A 22 1.81 -11.56 33.29
N LYS A 23 0.68 -12.19 32.93
CA LYS A 23 -0.38 -11.56 32.14
C LYS A 23 -1.48 -11.04 33.06
N THR A 24 -1.73 -9.74 33.00
CA THR A 24 -2.89 -9.11 33.65
C THR A 24 -3.89 -8.65 32.59
N GLN A 25 -5.16 -8.99 32.78
CA GLN A 25 -6.23 -8.62 31.86
C GLN A 25 -7.21 -7.67 32.53
N ARG A 26 -7.65 -6.65 31.77
CA ARG A 26 -8.65 -5.67 32.18
C ARG A 26 -9.64 -5.41 31.07
N CYS A 27 -10.89 -5.17 31.43
CA CYS A 27 -12.00 -4.94 30.50
C CYS A 27 -12.46 -3.48 30.59
N PHE A 28 -12.42 -2.77 29.47
CA PHE A 28 -12.75 -1.34 29.41
C PHE A 28 -13.91 -1.07 28.45
N CYS A 29 -14.67 0.00 28.71
CA CYS A 29 -15.53 0.61 27.69
C CYS A 29 -14.70 1.55 26.81
N ASP A 30 -15.24 1.91 25.64
CA ASP A 30 -14.57 2.75 24.64
C ASP A 30 -14.09 4.09 25.22
N GLU A 31 -14.91 4.74 26.05
CA GLU A 31 -14.60 6.03 26.69
C GLU A 31 -13.39 5.93 27.65
N CYS A 32 -13.39 4.92 28.52
CA CYS A 32 -12.32 4.74 29.49
C CYS A 32 -11.01 4.25 28.83
N ALA A 33 -11.11 3.46 27.75
CA ALA A 33 -9.95 3.05 26.96
C ALA A 33 -9.28 4.25 26.27
N ALA A 34 -10.06 5.19 25.72
CA ALA A 34 -9.53 6.40 25.09
C ALA A 34 -8.79 7.31 26.09
N LEU A 35 -9.29 7.42 27.32
CA LEU A 35 -8.66 8.22 28.39
C LEU A 35 -7.34 7.62 28.89
N MET A 36 -7.22 6.28 28.95
CA MET A 36 -5.98 5.59 29.30
C MET A 36 -4.86 5.90 28.29
N ASN A 37 -5.17 5.93 27.00
CA ASN A 37 -4.22 6.32 25.95
C ASN A 37 -3.78 7.79 26.04
N SER A 38 -4.63 8.65 26.61
CA SER A 38 -4.38 10.10 26.67
C SER A 38 -3.43 10.52 27.80
N LYS A 39 -3.25 9.68 28.84
CA LYS A 39 -2.39 9.99 30.00
C LYS A 39 -0.92 9.58 29.84
N ASN A 40 -0.55 8.98 28.70
CA ASN A 40 0.84 8.64 28.34
C ASN A 40 1.29 9.44 27.11
N PRO A 41 1.75 10.70 27.27
CA PRO A 41 2.14 11.56 26.14
C PRO A 41 3.35 11.06 25.34
N GLY A 42 4.06 10.01 25.81
CA GLY A 42 5.18 9.37 25.11
C GLY A 42 4.81 8.17 24.21
N LYS A 43 3.54 7.74 24.21
CA LYS A 43 3.02 6.70 23.28
C LYS A 43 1.79 7.25 22.58
N GLN A 44 2.00 8.20 21.67
CA GLN A 44 0.97 8.53 20.70
C GLN A 44 0.87 7.41 19.66
N SER A 45 0.24 6.28 20.01
CA SER A 45 -0.40 5.45 18.99
C SER A 45 -1.78 6.05 18.73
N LYS A 46 -1.82 7.14 17.97
CA LYS A 46 -3.03 7.49 17.22
C LYS A 46 -3.26 6.32 16.27
N THR A 47 -4.27 5.51 16.55
CA THR A 47 -4.66 4.32 15.78
C THR A 47 -5.27 4.64 14.41
N ASP A 48 -4.99 5.82 13.85
CA ASP A 48 -5.29 6.20 12.47
C ASP A 48 -4.07 6.84 11.79
N LEU A 49 -2.85 6.41 12.14
CA LEU A 49 -1.76 6.60 11.19
C LEU A 49 -2.00 5.59 10.07
N PRO A 50 -2.32 6.03 8.82
CA PRO A 50 -2.36 5.10 7.71
C PRO A 50 -1.06 4.32 7.71
N MET A 51 -1.09 3.02 7.42
CA MET A 51 0.10 2.16 7.48
C MET A 51 1.31 2.79 6.76
N GLY A 52 1.05 3.58 5.71
CA GLY A 52 2.05 4.39 5.03
C GLY A 52 2.81 5.39 5.91
N SER A 53 2.19 6.03 6.90
CA SER A 53 2.84 6.98 7.81
C SER A 53 3.75 6.30 8.83
N ILE A 54 3.35 5.12 9.33
CA ILE A 54 4.18 4.32 10.24
C ILE A 54 5.39 3.77 9.48
N LEU A 55 5.16 3.21 8.29
CA LEU A 55 6.23 2.72 7.41
C LEU A 55 7.16 3.85 6.97
N SER A 56 6.60 5.03 6.66
CA SER A 56 7.38 6.22 6.30
C SER A 56 8.27 6.69 7.45
N GLY A 57 7.76 6.69 8.70
CA GLY A 57 8.55 7.05 9.88
C GLY A 57 9.69 6.05 10.16
N ILE A 58 9.42 4.75 10.04
CA ILE A 58 10.44 3.70 10.21
C ILE A 58 11.52 3.82 9.11
N LEU A 59 11.10 3.98 7.85
CA LEU A 59 12.02 4.14 6.73
C LEU A 59 12.86 5.43 6.84
N SER A 60 12.24 6.52 7.30
CA SER A 60 12.93 7.81 7.48
C SER A 60 14.00 7.71 8.57
N SER A 61 13.70 7.11 9.72
CA SER A 61 14.68 6.95 10.81
C SER A 61 15.85 6.03 10.44
N TYR A 62 15.59 4.96 9.68
CA TYR A 62 16.64 4.08 9.14
C TYR A 62 17.55 4.81 8.15
N MET A 63 16.96 5.64 7.28
CA MET A 63 17.69 6.40 6.26
C MET A 63 18.44 7.61 6.83
N GLU A 64 17.94 8.27 7.88
CA GLU A 64 18.65 9.34 8.60
C GLU A 64 19.96 8.82 9.20
N ARG A 65 19.90 7.68 9.90
CA ARG A 65 21.09 7.01 10.43
C ARG A 65 22.08 6.57 9.34
N TYR A 66 21.57 6.26 8.14
CA TYR A 66 22.42 5.97 6.99
C TYR A 66 23.09 7.22 6.41
N ILE A 67 22.41 8.35 6.35
CA ILE A 67 23.02 9.62 5.89
C ILE A 67 24.11 10.05 6.87
N GLU A 68 23.86 9.99 8.18
CA GLU A 68 24.83 10.39 9.21
C GLU A 68 26.11 9.56 9.20
N SER A 69 26.02 8.29 8.76
CA SER A 69 27.16 7.37 8.67
C SER A 69 27.81 7.32 7.29
N ARG A 70 27.35 8.13 6.33
CA ARG A 70 27.85 8.11 4.95
C ARG A 70 29.04 9.06 4.77
N THR A 71 30.09 8.56 4.12
CA THR A 71 31.12 9.42 3.52
C THR A 71 30.72 9.79 2.09
N PRO A 72 31.02 11.02 1.62
CA PRO A 72 30.75 11.43 0.25
C PRO A 72 31.41 10.47 -0.75
N ASN A 73 30.66 10.04 -1.76
CA ASN A 73 31.14 9.14 -2.81
C ASN A 73 30.81 9.74 -4.18
N LYS A 74 31.52 9.30 -5.24
CA LYS A 74 31.29 9.71 -6.65
C LYS A 74 29.84 9.54 -7.12
N HIS A 75 29.07 8.68 -6.45
CA HIS A 75 27.66 8.46 -6.74
C HIS A 75 26.73 9.60 -6.26
N ASP A 76 27.21 10.52 -5.41
CA ASP A 76 26.41 11.66 -4.95
C ASP A 76 26.15 12.68 -6.07
N GLU A 77 26.92 12.60 -7.15
CA GLU A 77 26.76 13.38 -8.38
C GLU A 77 25.85 12.71 -9.41
N ALA A 78 25.31 11.51 -9.12
CA ALA A 78 24.49 10.78 -10.08
C ALA A 78 23.21 11.57 -10.43
N VAL A 79 22.87 11.54 -11.72
CA VAL A 79 21.66 12.18 -12.27
C VAL A 79 20.91 11.16 -13.12
N CYS A 80 19.60 11.08 -12.96
CA CYS A 80 18.77 10.23 -13.81
C CYS A 80 18.81 10.73 -15.26
N PRO A 81 19.15 9.87 -16.24
CA PRO A 81 19.28 10.29 -17.64
C PRO A 81 17.93 10.64 -18.29
N THR A 82 16.81 10.16 -17.73
CA THR A 82 15.48 10.33 -18.32
C THR A 82 14.77 11.58 -17.81
N CYS A 83 14.73 11.79 -16.49
CA CYS A 83 14.02 12.93 -15.90
C CYS A 83 14.93 14.00 -15.29
N GLY A 84 16.26 13.80 -15.30
CA GLY A 84 17.22 14.77 -14.76
C GLY A 84 17.25 14.87 -13.23
N MET A 85 16.55 13.99 -12.52
CA MET A 85 16.55 13.99 -11.05
C MET A 85 17.97 13.73 -10.53
N LYS A 86 18.45 14.58 -9.61
CA LYS A 86 19.75 14.39 -8.96
C LYS A 86 19.61 13.41 -7.80
N PHE A 87 20.67 12.66 -7.52
CA PHE A 87 20.72 11.77 -6.37
C PHE A 87 20.51 12.51 -5.05
N SER A 88 21.06 13.71 -4.91
CA SER A 88 20.83 14.57 -3.74
C SER A 88 19.36 14.94 -3.53
N THR A 89 18.63 15.21 -4.62
CA THR A 89 17.18 15.47 -4.57
C THR A 89 16.43 14.23 -4.11
N PHE A 90 16.74 13.04 -4.65
CA PHE A 90 16.17 11.78 -4.17
C PHE A 90 16.44 11.54 -2.68
N MET A 91 17.68 11.81 -2.22
CA MET A 91 18.02 11.66 -0.81
C MET A 91 17.32 12.69 0.08
N LYS A 92 16.93 13.84 -0.44
CA LYS A 92 16.16 14.83 0.33
C LYS A 92 14.67 14.51 0.36
N GLU A 93 14.09 14.19 -0.80
CA GLU A 93 12.64 14.06 -0.99
C GLU A 93 12.13 12.62 -0.79
N ARG A 94 13.02 11.63 -0.81
CA ARG A 94 12.71 10.19 -0.71
C ARG A 94 11.76 9.66 -1.78
N LEU A 95 11.53 10.43 -2.84
CA LEU A 95 10.65 10.08 -3.94
C LEU A 95 11.46 9.94 -5.23
N LEU A 96 11.15 8.89 -6.01
CA LEU A 96 11.72 8.68 -7.33
C LEU A 96 10.85 9.36 -8.39
N GLY A 97 11.49 10.07 -9.33
CA GLY A 97 10.76 10.86 -10.33
C GLY A 97 10.22 10.07 -11.52
N CYS A 98 10.89 9.00 -11.95
CA CYS A 98 10.46 8.16 -13.07
C CYS A 98 10.95 6.70 -12.92
N PRO A 99 10.47 5.75 -13.74
CA PRO A 99 10.87 4.34 -13.65
C PRO A 99 12.38 4.12 -13.77
N ASP A 100 13.08 4.90 -14.59
CA ASP A 100 14.53 4.74 -14.81
C ASP A 100 15.37 5.22 -13.61
N CYS A 101 14.77 5.94 -12.66
CA CYS A 101 15.44 6.34 -11.43
C CYS A 101 15.82 5.12 -10.56
N TYR A 102 15.06 4.01 -10.64
CA TYR A 102 15.43 2.78 -9.94
C TYR A 102 16.76 2.21 -10.42
N GLY A 103 17.04 2.30 -11.72
CA GLY A 103 18.33 1.92 -12.30
C GLY A 103 19.43 2.94 -12.00
N ALA A 104 19.14 4.24 -12.19
CA ALA A 104 20.13 5.31 -12.00
C ALA A 104 20.67 5.38 -10.57
N PHE A 105 19.87 4.97 -9.57
CA PHE A 105 20.24 5.00 -8.15
C PHE A 105 20.30 3.60 -7.51
N SER A 106 20.36 2.54 -8.33
CA SER A 106 20.26 1.14 -7.92
C SER A 106 21.20 0.77 -6.79
N MET A 107 22.46 1.22 -6.85
CA MET A 107 23.48 0.86 -5.87
C MET A 107 23.10 1.24 -4.43
N VAL A 108 22.39 2.36 -4.26
CA VAL A 108 21.92 2.81 -2.94
C VAL A 108 20.63 2.10 -2.59
N ILE A 109 19.69 2.01 -3.53
CA ILE A 109 18.40 1.36 -3.33
C ILE A 109 18.60 -0.12 -2.93
N GLU A 110 19.45 -0.87 -3.63
CA GLU A 110 19.73 -2.29 -3.36
C GLU A 110 20.36 -2.51 -1.99
N LYS A 111 21.33 -1.68 -1.60
CA LYS A 111 21.97 -1.75 -0.28
C LYS A 111 20.94 -1.57 0.84
N GLN A 112 20.03 -0.61 0.66
CA GLN A 112 18.97 -0.32 1.63
C GLN A 112 17.91 -1.42 1.66
N LEU A 113 17.53 -1.92 0.50
CA LEU A 113 16.51 -2.96 0.37
C LEU A 113 16.94 -4.25 1.07
N LYS A 114 18.21 -4.66 0.89
CA LYS A 114 18.79 -5.83 1.58
C LYS A 114 18.87 -5.67 3.11
N ALA A 115 18.83 -4.43 3.61
CA ALA A 115 18.91 -4.17 5.03
C ALA A 115 17.53 -4.14 5.70
N VAL A 116 16.47 -3.85 4.95
CA VAL A 116 15.08 -3.86 5.44
C VAL A 116 14.42 -5.22 5.21
N GLN A 117 14.75 -5.93 4.13
CA GLN A 117 14.17 -7.23 3.81
C GLN A 117 15.22 -8.27 3.39
N PRO A 118 14.95 -9.59 3.57
CA PRO A 118 15.92 -10.66 3.33
C PRO A 118 16.44 -10.79 1.89
N GLY A 119 15.73 -10.23 0.90
CA GLY A 119 16.08 -10.38 -0.51
C GLY A 119 15.52 -9.26 -1.38
N THR A 120 15.95 -9.21 -2.62
CA THR A 120 15.46 -8.24 -3.62
C THR A 120 14.31 -8.78 -4.47
N ASN A 121 14.03 -10.09 -4.35
CA ASN A 121 12.97 -10.79 -5.08
C ASN A 121 12.05 -11.52 -4.10
N HIS A 122 10.76 -11.56 -4.43
CA HIS A 122 9.79 -12.35 -3.67
C HIS A 122 9.96 -13.84 -3.98
N THR A 123 10.22 -14.65 -2.95
CA THR A 123 10.37 -16.11 -3.07
C THR A 123 9.22 -16.86 -2.38
N GLY A 124 8.17 -16.16 -1.95
CA GLY A 124 7.03 -16.75 -1.24
C GLY A 124 5.98 -17.33 -2.18
N LYS A 125 4.78 -17.60 -1.63
CA LYS A 125 3.64 -18.06 -2.41
C LYS A 125 3.31 -17.06 -3.52
N ILE A 126 3.04 -17.59 -4.70
CA ILE A 126 2.57 -16.86 -5.88
C ILE A 126 1.16 -17.40 -6.17
N PRO A 127 0.12 -16.56 -6.24
CA PRO A 127 -1.24 -16.96 -6.63
C PRO A 127 -1.24 -17.69 -7.97
N GLU A 128 -2.12 -18.68 -8.13
CA GLU A 128 -2.22 -19.49 -9.36
C GLU A 128 -2.54 -18.63 -10.60
N ASN A 129 -3.23 -17.52 -10.39
CA ASN A 129 -3.63 -16.57 -11.41
C ASN A 129 -2.76 -15.31 -11.48
N ALA A 130 -1.63 -15.27 -10.75
CA ALA A 130 -0.67 -14.21 -10.92
C ALA A 130 -0.21 -14.26 -12.37
N GLN A 131 -0.74 -13.33 -13.19
CA GLN A 131 -0.24 -13.17 -14.55
C GLN A 131 1.26 -12.99 -14.40
N VAL A 132 2.03 -13.93 -14.98
CA VAL A 132 3.47 -13.85 -15.05
C VAL A 132 3.77 -12.46 -15.57
N TYR A 133 4.17 -11.56 -14.68
CA TYR A 133 4.52 -10.21 -15.08
C TYR A 133 5.69 -10.42 -16.02
N ASP A 134 5.56 -9.88 -17.22
CA ASP A 134 6.53 -10.07 -18.28
C ASP A 134 7.93 -9.63 -17.81
N THR A 135 8.77 -10.60 -17.46
CA THR A 135 10.15 -10.41 -17.02
C THR A 135 11.07 -10.03 -18.19
N SER A 136 10.57 -9.99 -19.44
CA SER A 136 11.36 -9.51 -20.58
C SER A 136 11.84 -8.07 -20.39
N ARG A 137 11.10 -7.28 -19.59
CA ARG A 137 11.51 -5.91 -19.23
C ARG A 137 12.68 -5.88 -18.25
N THR A 138 12.87 -6.87 -17.39
CA THR A 138 14.04 -6.95 -16.50
C THR A 138 15.27 -7.51 -17.22
N GLU A 139 15.09 -8.45 -18.16
CA GLU A 139 16.19 -9.03 -18.94
C GLU A 139 16.79 -8.03 -19.96
N SER A 140 15.95 -7.15 -20.52
CA SER A 140 16.40 -6.07 -21.43
C SER A 140 17.15 -4.93 -20.73
N ILE A 141 16.95 -4.72 -19.43
CA ILE A 141 17.69 -3.70 -18.65
C ILE A 141 19.12 -4.17 -18.38
N GLN A 142 19.35 -5.47 -18.21
CA GLN A 142 20.69 -6.01 -17.95
C GLN A 142 21.61 -5.97 -19.19
N SER A 143 21.03 -5.83 -20.39
CA SER A 143 21.77 -5.73 -21.67
C SER A 143 21.94 -4.30 -22.20
N THR A 144 21.24 -3.30 -21.67
CA THR A 144 21.18 -1.94 -22.25
C THR A 144 21.89 -0.83 -21.45
N VAL A 145 22.82 -1.17 -20.56
CA VAL A 145 23.79 -0.18 -20.01
C VAL A 145 24.78 0.38 -21.04
N LYS A 146 24.52 0.20 -22.35
CA LYS A 146 25.18 0.93 -23.43
C LYS A 146 24.14 1.64 -24.32
N ALA A 147 23.96 2.94 -24.02
CA ALA A 147 23.57 4.05 -24.90
C ALA A 147 22.16 4.08 -25.57
N ALA A 148 21.26 4.92 -25.02
CA ALA A 148 20.16 5.71 -25.64
C ALA A 148 19.08 4.98 -26.51
N PRO A 149 17.95 5.59 -26.95
CA PRO A 149 17.30 6.89 -26.67
C PRO A 149 15.82 6.78 -26.21
N ALA A 150 15.17 7.93 -26.00
CA ALA A 150 13.78 8.11 -25.56
C ALA A 150 12.72 7.46 -26.48
N GLY A 151 11.78 6.70 -25.88
CA GLY A 151 10.60 6.12 -26.55
C GLY A 151 9.27 6.82 -26.18
N PRO A 152 8.24 6.74 -27.03
CA PRO A 152 7.10 7.66 -27.02
C PRO A 152 6.05 7.37 -25.94
N VAL A 153 5.56 8.45 -25.32
CA VAL A 153 4.47 8.51 -24.34
C VAL A 153 3.13 8.19 -25.01
N ARG A 154 2.40 7.19 -24.51
CA ARG A 154 1.02 6.90 -24.96
C ARG A 154 0.00 7.74 -24.16
N LYS A 155 -0.77 8.54 -24.91
CA LYS A 155 -1.85 9.41 -24.41
C LYS A 155 -3.08 8.60 -23.99
N GLY A 156 -3.75 9.11 -22.95
CA GLY A 156 -4.96 8.55 -22.35
C GLY A 156 -6.10 8.31 -23.32
N ARG A 157 -6.92 7.30 -22.99
CA ARG A 157 -8.08 6.89 -23.78
C ARG A 157 -9.35 7.48 -23.15
N LYS A 158 -10.07 8.28 -23.93
CA LYS A 158 -11.33 8.93 -23.59
C LYS A 158 -12.46 7.89 -23.40
N LYS A 159 -13.38 8.19 -22.48
CA LYS A 159 -14.66 7.50 -22.30
C LYS A 159 -15.54 7.73 -23.53
N ALA A 160 -16.22 6.68 -24.00
CA ALA A 160 -17.32 6.78 -24.95
C ALA A 160 -18.63 6.49 -24.20
N GLN A 161 -19.59 7.40 -24.37
CA GLN A 161 -20.99 7.28 -23.98
C GLN A 161 -21.76 6.56 -25.10
N THR A 162 -22.76 5.77 -24.73
CA THR A 162 -24.02 5.65 -25.46
C THR A 162 -25.13 5.26 -24.48
N GLY A 163 -26.21 6.05 -24.43
CA GLY A 163 -27.48 5.68 -23.80
C GLY A 163 -28.29 4.72 -24.70
N ASP A 164 -29.22 3.96 -24.12
CA ASP A 164 -30.64 4.34 -24.07
C ASP A 164 -31.56 3.19 -23.62
N ALA A 165 -32.56 3.58 -22.81
CA ALA A 165 -33.93 3.06 -22.71
C ALA A 165 -34.21 1.54 -22.86
N LYS A 166 -34.13 0.76 -21.77
CA LYS A 166 -35.01 -0.42 -21.51
C LYS A 166 -34.88 -1.11 -20.12
N LYS A 167 -34.24 -0.49 -19.14
CA LYS A 167 -33.59 -1.21 -18.03
C LYS A 167 -34.27 -1.02 -16.65
N LYS A 168 -35.56 -1.31 -16.47
CA LYS A 168 -36.15 -1.36 -15.11
C LYS A 168 -36.53 -2.77 -14.63
N VAL A 169 -36.53 -3.79 -15.51
CA VAL A 169 -36.93 -5.17 -15.15
C VAL A 169 -35.73 -6.12 -14.91
N THR A 170 -34.49 -5.75 -15.27
CA THR A 170 -33.31 -6.64 -15.16
C THR A 170 -32.40 -6.37 -13.94
N ILE A 171 -32.45 -5.19 -13.32
CA ILE A 171 -31.43 -4.70 -12.38
C ILE A 171 -31.33 -5.56 -11.09
N ALA A 172 -32.44 -6.15 -10.62
CA ALA A 172 -32.44 -6.97 -9.40
C ALA A 172 -31.77 -8.35 -9.60
N SER A 173 -31.94 -8.95 -10.79
CA SER A 173 -31.28 -10.20 -11.17
C SER A 173 -29.77 -9.97 -11.40
N ASP A 174 -29.43 -8.84 -12.02
CA ASP A 174 -28.06 -8.45 -12.34
C ASP A 174 -27.19 -8.27 -11.07
N GLU A 175 -27.70 -7.64 -10.02
CA GLU A 175 -26.95 -7.42 -8.77
C GLU A 175 -26.64 -8.72 -8.02
N ALA A 176 -27.57 -9.69 -8.03
CA ALA A 176 -27.36 -11.00 -7.42
C ALA A 176 -26.32 -11.81 -8.18
N SER A 177 -26.36 -11.78 -9.52
CA SER A 177 -25.39 -12.46 -10.37
C SER A 177 -23.97 -11.92 -10.20
N LEU A 178 -23.81 -10.59 -10.12
CA LEU A 178 -22.52 -9.94 -9.91
C LEU A 178 -21.92 -10.27 -8.54
N ARG A 179 -22.74 -10.43 -7.50
CA ARG A 179 -22.28 -10.89 -6.19
C ARG A 179 -21.78 -12.33 -6.21
N LEU A 180 -22.43 -13.20 -6.97
CA LEU A 180 -21.99 -14.59 -7.13
C LEU A 180 -20.66 -14.64 -7.88
N GLN A 181 -20.53 -13.86 -8.97
CA GLN A 181 -19.27 -13.73 -9.71
C GLN A 181 -18.15 -13.13 -8.85
N LEU A 182 -18.47 -12.19 -7.95
CA LEU A 182 -17.48 -11.62 -7.03
C LEU A 182 -16.97 -12.70 -6.06
N LYS A 183 -17.85 -13.56 -5.53
CA LYS A 183 -17.45 -14.67 -4.66
C LYS A 183 -16.55 -15.67 -5.40
N ASP A 184 -16.96 -16.08 -6.60
CA ASP A 184 -16.19 -17.00 -7.45
C ASP A 184 -14.82 -16.42 -7.83
N ALA A 185 -14.76 -15.12 -8.18
CA ALA A 185 -13.50 -14.44 -8.46
C ALA A 185 -12.58 -14.38 -7.24
N VAL A 186 -13.11 -14.15 -6.04
CA VAL A 186 -12.31 -14.16 -4.80
C VAL A 186 -11.82 -15.57 -4.47
N GLU A 187 -12.66 -16.59 -4.67
CA GLU A 187 -12.29 -18.00 -4.47
C GLU A 187 -11.17 -18.45 -5.44
N LYS A 188 -11.20 -17.95 -6.68
CA LYS A 188 -10.16 -18.15 -7.69
C LYS A 188 -9.00 -17.16 -7.61
N GLU A 189 -8.94 -16.38 -6.53
CA GLU A 189 -7.93 -15.34 -6.27
C GLU A 189 -7.81 -14.25 -7.36
N ASP A 190 -8.80 -14.07 -8.26
CA ASP A 190 -8.83 -13.04 -9.30
C ASP A 190 -9.22 -11.68 -8.73
N TYR A 191 -8.27 -11.08 -8.01
CA TYR A 191 -8.45 -9.80 -7.33
C TYR A 191 -8.70 -8.63 -8.29
N MET A 192 -8.20 -8.70 -9.54
CA MET A 192 -8.46 -7.66 -10.52
C MET A 192 -9.92 -7.71 -11.00
N LEU A 193 -10.42 -8.91 -11.32
CA LEU A 193 -11.83 -9.10 -11.65
C LEU A 193 -12.73 -8.78 -10.45
N ALA A 194 -12.35 -9.23 -9.24
CA ALA A 194 -13.07 -8.94 -8.01
C ALA A 194 -13.20 -7.43 -7.74
N ALA A 195 -12.12 -6.65 -7.95
CA ALA A 195 -12.17 -5.19 -7.81
C ALA A 195 -13.17 -4.56 -8.81
N LYS A 196 -13.14 -4.97 -10.08
CA LYS A 196 -14.09 -4.50 -11.10
C LYS A 196 -15.54 -4.84 -10.75
N LEU A 197 -15.79 -6.07 -10.31
CA LEU A 197 -17.12 -6.53 -9.92
C LEU A 197 -17.64 -5.78 -8.69
N ARG A 198 -16.79 -5.55 -7.69
CA ARG A 198 -17.11 -4.75 -6.50
C ARG A 198 -17.51 -3.33 -6.88
N ASP A 199 -16.72 -2.67 -7.72
CA ASP A 199 -16.99 -1.30 -8.16
C ASP A 199 -18.30 -1.25 -8.96
N ARG A 200 -18.54 -2.25 -9.82
CA ARG A 200 -19.80 -2.35 -10.57
C ARG A 200 -21.03 -2.56 -9.69
N ILE A 201 -20.92 -3.37 -8.64
CA ILE A 201 -22.00 -3.55 -7.64
C ILE A 201 -22.28 -2.24 -6.91
N LYS A 202 -21.23 -1.46 -6.59
CA LYS A 202 -21.38 -0.15 -5.97
C LYS A 202 -22.12 0.83 -6.88
N GLU A 203 -21.71 0.93 -8.15
CA GLU A 203 -22.40 1.76 -9.15
C GLU A 203 -23.90 1.43 -9.25
N LEU A 204 -24.25 0.14 -9.37
CA LEU A 204 -25.65 -0.27 -9.47
C LEU A 204 -26.46 0.01 -8.19
N LYS A 205 -25.83 0.00 -7.02
CA LYS A 205 -26.49 0.36 -5.75
C LYS A 205 -26.74 1.86 -5.65
N ASP A 206 -25.80 2.67 -6.14
CA ASP A 206 -25.93 4.12 -6.14
C ASP A 206 -27.02 4.54 -7.16
N GLU A 207 -27.07 3.91 -8.35
CA GLU A 207 -28.14 4.09 -9.36
C GLU A 207 -29.56 3.74 -8.84
N LYS A 208 -29.67 2.81 -7.87
CA LYS A 208 -30.93 2.45 -7.20
C LYS A 208 -31.34 3.43 -6.10
N LYS A 209 -30.40 4.20 -5.53
CA LYS A 209 -30.70 5.21 -4.51
C LYS A 209 -31.18 6.52 -5.12
N ASP A 210 -30.75 6.79 -6.34
CA ASP A 210 -31.07 8.03 -7.06
C ASP A 210 -32.36 7.94 -7.91
N ASN A 211 -33.01 6.77 -7.96
CA ASN A 211 -34.29 6.50 -8.65
C ASN A 211 -35.42 6.21 -7.67
#